data_AF-A0A4Q2KVB6-F1
#
_entry.id   AF-A0A4Q2KVB6-F1
#
_cell.length_a   1.000
_cell.length_b   1.000
_cell.length_c   1.000
_cell.angle_alpha   90.00
_cell.angle_beta   90.00
_cell.angle_gamma   90.00
#
_symmetry.space_group_name_H-M   'P 1'
#
loop_
_entity.id
_entity.type
_entity.pdbx_description
1 polymer ?
#
loop_
_entity_poly.entity_id
_entity_poly.type
_entity_poly.pdbx_seq_one_letter_code
_entity_poly.pdbx_strand_id
1 'polypeptide(L)'
;MEKETSIVFLKPKRFEDCDDCVRYVAEDKIVNVNLKDLKERDARRLYDYVHGAVYVKQAKLIDIGDNIFCCVPKNVGYELKYNQESSTKSNEEEEIIPFSK
;
A
#
# COMPACT_ATOMS: atom_id res chain seq x y z
N MET A 1 18.27 8.15 -20.91
CA MET A 1 18.19 6.72 -20.54
C MET A 1 16.82 6.52 -19.93
N GLU A 2 15.94 5.78 -20.59
CA GLU A 2 14.62 5.47 -20.04
C GLU A 2 14.80 4.63 -18.78
N LYS A 3 14.13 5.00 -17.67
CA LYS A 3 14.18 4.20 -16.44
C LYS A 3 13.36 2.93 -16.70
N GLU A 4 14.01 1.78 -16.70
CA GLU A 4 13.35 0.49 -16.76
C GLU A 4 12.38 0.36 -15.57
N THR A 5 11.08 0.27 -15.87
CA THR A 5 10.04 0.15 -14.84
C THR A 5 9.79 -1.33 -14.60
N SER A 6 10.13 -1.82 -13.40
CA SER A 6 9.89 -3.21 -13.00
C SER A 6 8.71 -3.33 -12.05
N ILE A 7 7.97 -4.43 -12.18
CA ILE A 7 6.77 -4.73 -11.42
C ILE A 7 7.03 -5.97 -10.58
N VAL A 8 6.62 -5.95 -9.31
CA VAL A 8 6.69 -7.07 -8.37
C VAL A 8 5.30 -7.45 -7.93
N PHE A 9 4.99 -8.74 -7.94
CA PHE A 9 3.75 -9.29 -7.38
C PHE A 9 4.07 -10.02 -6.07
N LEU A 10 3.45 -9.58 -4.99
CA LEU A 10 3.60 -10.17 -3.66
C LEU A 10 2.27 -10.73 -3.18
N LYS A 11 2.33 -11.94 -2.64
CA LYS A 11 1.23 -12.54 -1.88
C LYS A 11 1.74 -12.92 -0.49
N PRO A 12 1.79 -11.97 0.45
CA PRO A 12 2.21 -12.20 1.82
C PRO A 12 1.42 -13.33 2.48
N LYS A 13 2.11 -14.17 3.24
CA LYS A 13 1.54 -15.23 4.07
C LYS A 13 1.71 -14.93 5.56
N ARG A 14 2.62 -14.02 5.91
CA ARG A 14 2.88 -13.57 7.28
C ARG A 14 3.13 -12.06 7.32
N PHE A 15 3.00 -11.46 8.51
CA PHE A 15 3.26 -10.03 8.69
C PHE A 15 4.70 -9.66 8.29
N GLU A 16 5.67 -10.53 8.58
CA GLU A 16 7.10 -10.31 8.29
C GLU A 16 7.42 -10.12 6.80
N ASP A 17 6.54 -10.57 5.89
CA ASP A 17 6.70 -10.35 4.44
C ASP A 17 6.53 -8.85 4.05
N CYS A 18 6.15 -7.99 5.01
CA CYS A 18 6.08 -6.55 4.82
C CYS A 18 7.45 -5.92 4.49
N ASP A 19 8.55 -6.50 4.96
CA ASP A 19 9.90 -6.00 4.72
C ASP A 19 10.29 -6.09 3.24
N ASP A 20 9.90 -7.16 2.56
CA ASP A 20 10.09 -7.30 1.12
C ASP A 20 9.30 -6.24 0.35
N CYS A 21 8.06 -5.98 0.76
CA CYS A 21 7.25 -4.93 0.14
C CYS A 21 7.91 -3.56 0.29
N VAL A 22 8.34 -3.19 1.51
CA VAL A 22 9.02 -1.92 1.79
C VAL A 22 10.32 -1.80 1.00
N ARG A 23 11.10 -2.88 0.92
CA ARG A 23 12.34 -2.91 0.13
C ARG A 23 12.08 -2.61 -1.34
N TYR A 24 11.08 -3.24 -1.96
CA TYR A 24 10.74 -2.98 -3.36
C TYR A 24 10.18 -1.57 -3.59
N VAL A 25 9.40 -1.03 -2.64
CA VAL A 25 8.97 0.38 -2.68
C VAL A 25 10.18 1.33 -2.61
N ALA A 26 11.17 1.01 -1.78
CA ALA A 26 12.41 1.80 -1.67
C ALA A 26 13.24 1.77 -2.98
N GLU A 27 13.23 0.64 -3.68
CA GLU A 27 13.87 0.42 -5.00
C GLU A 27 13.13 1.10 -6.18
N ASP A 28 12.11 1.92 -5.92
CA ASP A 28 11.25 2.56 -6.95
C ASP A 28 10.58 1.54 -7.90
N LYS A 29 10.18 0.37 -7.40
CA LYS A 29 9.42 -0.62 -8.18
C LYS A 29 7.92 -0.44 -8.00
N ILE A 30 7.14 -0.86 -9.00
CA ILE A 30 5.69 -1.02 -8.83
C ILE A 30 5.47 -2.32 -8.04
N VAL A 31 4.72 -2.26 -6.94
CA VAL A 31 4.50 -3.44 -6.07
C VAL A 31 3.01 -3.72 -5.95
N ASN A 32 2.56 -4.81 -6.54
CA ASN A 32 1.22 -5.33 -6.38
C ASN A 32 1.19 -6.29 -5.19
N VAL A 33 0.28 -6.08 -4.23
CA VAL A 33 0.23 -6.82 -2.98
C VAL A 33 -1.16 -7.41 -2.78
N ASN A 34 -1.22 -8.72 -2.55
CA ASN A 34 -2.45 -9.45 -2.27
C ASN A 34 -2.39 -10.04 -0.86
N LEU A 35 -3.21 -9.50 0.04
CA LEU A 35 -3.27 -9.86 1.47
C LEU A 35 -4.27 -10.97 1.78
N LYS A 36 -4.86 -11.66 0.78
CA LYS A 36 -5.91 -12.68 1.00
C LYS A 36 -5.48 -13.88 1.84
N ASP A 37 -4.18 -14.16 1.92
CA ASP A 37 -3.66 -15.28 2.73
C ASP A 37 -3.33 -14.86 4.18
N LEU A 38 -3.49 -13.58 4.52
CA LEU A 38 -3.29 -13.06 5.86
C LEU A 38 -4.60 -13.01 6.65
N LYS A 39 -4.47 -13.17 7.97
CA LYS A 39 -5.55 -12.83 8.90
C LYS A 39 -5.75 -11.32 8.90
N GLU A 40 -6.98 -10.87 9.09
CA GLU A 40 -7.35 -9.45 9.04
C GLU A 40 -6.42 -8.53 9.86
N ARG A 41 -6.09 -8.94 11.09
CA ARG A 41 -5.16 -8.20 11.95
C ARG A 41 -3.79 -8.01 11.32
N ASP A 42 -3.23 -9.06 10.74
CA ASP A 42 -1.88 -9.02 10.16
C ASP A 42 -1.90 -8.33 8.78
N ALA A 43 -3.00 -8.47 8.03
CA ALA A 43 -3.23 -7.73 6.79
C ALA A 43 -3.26 -6.21 7.04
N ARG A 44 -4.01 -5.75 8.06
CA ARG A 44 -4.09 -4.33 8.45
C ARG A 44 -2.74 -3.80 8.89
N ARG A 45 -2.03 -4.53 9.77
CA ARG A 45 -0.69 -4.15 10.23
C ARG A 45 0.31 -4.05 9.07
N LEU A 46 0.28 -4.99 8.13
CA LEU A 46 1.15 -4.96 6.96
C LEU A 46 0.83 -3.75 6.08
N TYR A 47 -0.47 -3.50 5.82
CA TYR A 47 -0.92 -2.35 5.06
C TYR A 47 -0.42 -1.03 5.66
N ASP A 48 -0.62 -0.82 6.97
CA ASP A 48 -0.19 0.39 7.67
C ASP A 48 1.33 0.58 7.62
N TYR A 49 2.09 -0.51 7.81
CA TYR A 49 3.55 -0.49 7.74
C TYR A 49 4.05 -0.09 6.35
N VAL A 50 3.47 -0.67 5.30
CA VAL A 50 3.81 -0.34 3.91
C VAL A 50 3.38 1.08 3.56
N HIS A 51 2.22 1.53 4.06
CA HIS A 51 1.73 2.89 3.81
C HIS A 51 2.72 3.95 4.35
N GLY A 52 3.35 3.69 5.49
CA GLY A 52 4.44 4.54 6.00
C GLY A 52 5.62 4.67 5.03
N ALA A 53 6.07 3.55 4.45
CA ALA A 53 7.17 3.57 3.46
C ALA A 53 6.78 4.28 2.16
N VAL A 54 5.56 4.05 1.68
CA VAL A 54 5.00 4.72 0.50
C VAL A 54 4.96 6.24 0.71
N TYR A 55 4.50 6.68 1.89
CA TYR A 55 4.45 8.10 2.26
C TYR A 55 5.83 8.76 2.20
N VAL A 56 6.84 8.14 2.84
CA VAL A 56 8.23 8.64 2.83
C VAL A 56 8.79 8.74 1.41
N LYS A 57 8.47 7.76 0.55
CA LYS A 57 8.91 7.73 -0.85
C LYS A 57 8.12 8.65 -1.78
N GLN A 58 7.09 9.34 -1.26
CA GLN A 58 6.14 10.12 -2.07
C GLN A 58 5.53 9.30 -3.21
N ALA A 59 5.44 7.97 -3.00
CA ALA A 59 4.79 7.06 -3.91
C ALA A 59 3.27 7.10 -3.65
N LYS A 60 2.52 6.45 -4.52
CA LYS A 60 1.06 6.36 -4.40
C LYS A 60 0.66 4.94 -4.02
N LEU A 61 -0.21 4.82 -3.04
CA LEU A 61 -0.89 3.57 -2.73
C LEU A 61 -2.26 3.60 -3.41
N ILE A 62 -2.60 2.51 -4.09
CA ILE A 62 -3.83 2.38 -4.87
C ILE A 62 -4.52 1.10 -4.47
N ASP A 63 -5.69 1.20 -3.86
CA ASP A 63 -6.54 0.03 -3.60
C ASP A 63 -7.16 -0.43 -4.91
N ILE A 64 -6.93 -1.71 -5.26
CA ILE A 64 -7.41 -2.30 -6.52
C ILE A 64 -8.49 -3.36 -6.34
N GLY A 65 -8.81 -3.69 -5.10
CA GLY A 65 -9.90 -4.59 -4.72
C GLY A 65 -9.77 -5.03 -3.26
N ASP A 66 -10.63 -5.95 -2.85
CA ASP A 66 -10.64 -6.46 -1.48
C ASP A 66 -9.32 -7.13 -1.10
N ASN A 67 -8.62 -6.53 -0.14
CA ASN A 67 -7.31 -6.98 0.34
C ASN A 67 -6.24 -7.02 -0.76
N ILE A 68 -6.38 -6.19 -1.80
CA ILE A 68 -5.38 -6.06 -2.86
C ILE A 68 -5.10 -4.59 -3.11
N PHE A 69 -3.84 -4.20 -3.02
CA PHE A 69 -3.39 -2.84 -3.28
C PHE A 69 -2.13 -2.83 -4.14
N CYS A 70 -1.83 -1.68 -4.71
CA CYS A 70 -0.66 -1.44 -5.55
C CYS A 70 0.11 -0.21 -5.07
N CYS A 71 1.43 -0.34 -4.93
CA CYS A 71 2.32 0.79 -4.69
C CYS A 71 2.92 1.24 -6.03
N VAL A 72 2.73 2.50 -6.40
CA VAL A 72 3.23 3.08 -7.64
C VAL A 72 4.22 4.21 -7.33
N PRO A 73 5.48 4.15 -7.79
CA PRO A 73 6.47 5.19 -7.55
C PRO A 73 6.04 6.56 -8.10
N LYS A 74 6.52 7.64 -7.49
CA LYS A 74 6.17 9.04 -7.81
C LYS A 74 6.23 9.39 -9.31
N ASN A 75 7.23 8.87 -10.01
CA ASN A 75 7.54 9.22 -11.39
C ASN A 75 6.95 8.23 -12.43
N VAL A 76 6.05 7.34 -11.99
CA VAL A 76 5.41 6.34 -12.84
C VAL A 76 3.94 6.71 -13.02
N GLY A 77 3.51 6.85 -14.28
CA GLY A 77 2.11 7.06 -14.63
C GLY A 77 1.31 5.76 -14.54
N TYR A 78 0.04 5.86 -14.16
CA TYR A 78 -0.92 4.75 -14.17
C TYR A 78 -2.32 5.25 -14.54
N GLU A 79 -3.16 4.36 -15.05
CA GLU A 79 -4.57 4.61 -15.33
C GLU A 79 -5.41 3.59 -14.55
N LEU A 80 -6.44 4.07 -13.86
CA LEU A 80 -7.39 3.26 -13.11
C LEU A 80 -8.77 3.38 -13.76
N LYS A 81 -9.39 2.24 -14.09
CA LYS A 81 -10.75 2.18 -14.64
C LYS A 81 -11.62 1.37 -13.69
N TYR A 82 -12.36 2.07 -12.82
CA TYR A 82 -13.44 1.46 -12.05
C TYR A 82 -14.79 1.96 -12.57
N ASN A 83 -15.78 1.06 -12.63
CA ASN A 83 -17.17 1.48 -12.55
C ASN A 83 -17.41 1.81 -11.08
N GLN A 84 -17.75 3.07 -10.77
CA GLN A 84 -17.87 3.52 -9.39
C GLN A 84 -19.03 2.82 -8.67
N GLU A 85 -18.70 1.99 -7.68
CA GLU A 85 -19.50 1.90 -6.46
C GLU A 85 -18.58 2.30 -5.30
N SER A 86 -18.83 3.49 -4.77
CA SER A 86 -18.10 4.09 -3.67
C SER A 86 -18.22 3.23 -2.41
N SER A 87 -17.17 2.49 -2.05
CA SER A 87 -16.96 2.12 -0.65
C SER A 87 -16.12 3.22 0.00
N THR A 88 -16.82 4.25 0.48
CA THR A 88 -16.28 5.17 1.47
C THR A 88 -15.89 4.34 2.69
N LYS A 89 -14.60 4.01 2.85
CA LYS A 89 -14.07 3.70 4.18
C LYS A 89 -13.71 5.04 4.79
N SER A 90 -14.53 5.46 5.76
CA SER A 90 -14.23 6.57 6.65
C SER A 90 -12.87 6.33 7.30
N ASN A 91 -11.87 7.12 6.92
CA ASN A 91 -10.77 7.41 7.82
C ASN A 91 -11.36 8.31 8.91
N GLU A 92 -11.86 7.69 9.97
CA GLU A 92 -11.95 8.36 11.27
C GLU A 92 -10.52 8.65 11.69
N GLU A 93 -9.99 9.79 11.24
CA GLU A 93 -8.92 10.47 11.96
C GLU A 93 -9.54 10.87 13.31
N GLU A 94 -9.46 9.98 14.30
CA GLU A 94 -9.58 10.42 15.69
C GLU A 94 -8.46 11.43 15.92
N GLU A 95 -8.84 12.71 15.94
CA GLU A 95 -7.99 13.79 16.41
C GLU A 95 -7.49 13.39 17.80
N ILE A 96 -6.18 13.14 17.92
CA ILE A 96 -5.55 12.80 19.19
C ILE A 96 -5.74 14.02 20.09
N ILE A 97 -6.78 14.03 20.92
CA ILE A 97 -6.95 15.03 21.95
C ILE A 97 -5.73 14.92 22.89
N PRO A 98 -4.86 15.94 22.98
CA PRO A 98 -3.81 15.91 23.98
C PRO A 98 -4.51 15.90 25.34
N PHE A 99 -4.19 14.91 26.18
CA PHE A 99 -4.61 14.90 27.57
C PHE A 99 -4.17 16.22 28.19
N SER A 100 -5.13 17.13 28.41
CA SER A 100 -4.88 18.35 29.16
C SER A 100 -4.55 17.93 30.59
N LYS A 101 -3.45 18.48 31.10
CA LYS A 101 -2.80 18.10 32.36
C LYS A 101 -3.63 18.45 33.59
#